data_AF-A0A5B0HIB2-F1
#
_entry.id   AF-A0A5B0HIB2-F1
#
_cell.length_a   1.000
_cell.length_b   1.000
_cell.length_c   1.000
_cell.angle_alpha   90.00
_cell.angle_beta   90.00
_cell.angle_gamma   90.00
#
_symmetry.space_group_name_H-M   'P 1'
#
loop_
_entity.id
_entity.type
_entity.pdbx_description
1 polymer ?
#
loop_
_entity_poly.entity_id
_entity_poly.type
_entity_poly.pdbx_seq_one_letter_code
_entity_poly.pdbx_strand_id
1 'polypeptide(L)' 'MTNADSQTATYLDPYELAELLKLSPRAIILRAKNRPWLLPPRAELRDRELLRWRVDVVNTWVQTTGVALP' A
#
# COMPACT_ATOMS: atom_id res chain seq x y z
N MET A 1 8.62 6.97 -29.89
CA MET A 1 8.72 5.55 -30.27
C MET A 1 8.81 4.73 -29.01
N THR A 2 7.65 4.16 -28.70
CA THR A 2 7.29 3.00 -27.86
C THR A 2 8.38 2.37 -26.98
N ASN A 3 8.21 2.50 -25.66
CA ASN A 3 8.43 1.39 -24.73
C ASN A 3 7.18 1.38 -23.84
N ALA A 4 6.09 0.80 -24.33
CA ALA A 4 5.61 -0.44 -23.74
C ALA A 4 5.70 -0.36 -22.20
N ASP A 5 4.80 0.45 -21.63
CA ASP A 5 4.46 0.47 -20.21
C ASP A 5 4.05 -0.95 -19.83
N SER A 6 5.05 -1.79 -19.62
CA SER A 6 4.94 -2.99 -18.85
C SER A 6 4.59 -2.46 -17.47
N GLN A 7 3.29 -2.28 -17.22
CA GLN A 7 2.73 -2.06 -15.91
C GLN A 7 2.99 -3.35 -15.11
N THR A 8 4.26 -3.64 -14.83
CA THR A 8 4.65 -4.41 -13.67
C THR A 8 3.99 -3.66 -12.53
N ALA A 9 2.88 -4.21 -12.03
CA ALA A 9 2.24 -3.66 -10.85
C ALA A 9 3.31 -3.61 -9.77
N THR A 10 3.80 -2.41 -9.47
CA THR A 10 4.77 -2.24 -8.39
C THR A 10 4.00 -2.45 -7.10
N TYR A 11 4.43 -3.45 -6.32
CA TYR A 11 3.84 -3.77 -5.04
C TYR A 11 4.73 -3.25 -3.93
N LEU A 12 4.16 -2.47 -3.01
CA LEU A 12 4.79 -2.03 -1.78
C LEU A 12 4.69 -3.12 -0.73
N ASP A 13 5.79 -3.37 -0.03
CA ASP A 13 5.80 -4.11 1.23
C ASP A 13 5.39 -3.21 2.44
N PRO A 14 5.30 -3.76 3.66
CA PRO A 14 4.93 -2.98 4.84
C PRO A 14 5.91 -1.85 5.21
N TYR A 15 7.18 -1.96 4.83
CA TYR A 15 8.21 -0.95 5.08
C TYR A 15 8.10 0.19 4.08
N GLU A 16 7.98 -0.12 2.79
CA GLU A 16 7.80 0.89 1.74
C GLU A 16 6.48 1.65 1.93
N LEU A 17 5.40 0.95 2.32
CA LEU A 17 4.13 1.60 2.65
C LEU A 17 4.25 2.48 3.90
N ALA A 18 5.03 2.05 4.89
CA ALA A 18 5.29 2.82 6.10
C ALA A 18 5.98 4.14 5.79
N GLU A 19 6.99 4.14 4.92
CA GLU A 19 7.67 5.36 4.49
C GLU A 19 6.71 6.32 3.78
N LEU A 20 5.90 5.80 2.85
CA LEU A 20 4.93 6.61 2.10
C LEU A 20 3.87 7.24 3.00
N LEU A 21 3.38 6.48 3.98
CA LEU A 21 2.37 6.95 4.94
C LEU A 21 2.99 7.64 6.16
N LYS A 22 4.31 7.80 6.26
CA LYS A 22 5.01 8.33 7.46
C LYS A 22 4.60 7.61 8.75
N LEU A 23 4.43 6.29 8.67
CA LEU A 23 4.09 5.40 9.78
C LEU A 23 5.26 4.47 10.09
N SER A 24 5.22 3.79 11.23
CA SER A 24 6.14 2.67 11.46
C SER A 24 5.64 1.39 10.75
N PRO A 25 6.54 0.50 10.28
CA PRO A 25 6.16 -0.79 9.72
C PRO A 25 5.30 -1.61 10.69
N ARG A 26 5.58 -1.51 12.00
CA ARG A 26 4.76 -2.12 13.05
C ARG A 26 3.33 -1.58 13.06
N ALA A 27 3.15 -0.27 12.89
CA ALA A 27 1.83 0.34 12.79
C ALA A 27 1.08 -0.14 11.54
N ILE A 28 1.77 -0.29 10.40
CA ILE A 28 1.19 -0.89 9.19
C ILE A 28 0.69 -2.30 9.50
N ILE A 29 1.53 -3.19 10.02
CA ILE A 29 1.16 -4.59 10.32
C ILE A 29 -0.02 -4.65 11.31
N LEU A 30 0.00 -3.84 12.37
CA LEU A 30 -1.07 -3.81 13.37
C LEU A 30 -2.39 -3.28 12.82
N ARG A 31 -2.36 -2.20 12.03
CA ARG A 31 -3.57 -1.66 11.38
C ARG A 31 -4.09 -2.65 10.35
N ALA A 32 -3.21 -3.25 9.58
CA ALA A 32 -3.59 -4.25 8.60
C ALA A 32 -4.34 -5.41 9.26
N LYS A 33 -3.95 -5.85 10.47
CA LYS A 33 -4.64 -6.92 11.21
C LYS A 33 -5.92 -6.48 11.91
N ASN A 34 -5.90 -5.34 12.60
CA ASN A 34 -6.97 -4.96 13.53
C ASN A 34 -7.94 -3.91 12.97
N ARG A 35 -7.48 -3.07 12.03
CA ARG A 35 -8.21 -1.92 11.48
C ARG A 35 -7.85 -1.71 10.00
N PRO A 36 -8.14 -2.68 9.11
CA PRO A 36 -7.67 -2.64 7.72
C PRO A 36 -8.23 -1.45 6.93
N TRP A 37 -9.38 -0.89 7.32
CA TRP A 37 -9.96 0.31 6.71
C TRP A 37 -9.14 1.60 6.95
N LEU A 38 -8.16 1.58 7.85
CA LEU A 38 -7.22 2.69 8.07
C LEU A 38 -5.99 2.64 7.16
N LEU A 39 -5.95 1.70 6.23
CA LEU A 39 -4.88 1.51 5.26
C LEU A 39 -5.48 1.43 3.85
N PRO A 40 -4.65 1.66 2.81
CA PRO A 40 -5.06 1.37 1.46
C PRO A 40 -5.43 -0.12 1.29
N PRO A 41 -6.32 -0.44 0.33
CA PRO A 41 -6.67 -1.80 -0.01
C PRO A 41 -5.43 -2.65 -0.31
N ARG A 42 -5.35 -3.83 0.31
CA ARG A 42 -4.26 -4.78 0.08
C ARG A 42 -4.37 -5.40 -1.31
N ALA A 43 -3.24 -5.76 -1.87
CA ALA A 43 -3.17 -6.62 -3.04
C ALA A 43 -3.51 -8.07 -2.65
N GLU A 44 -4.48 -8.67 -3.33
CA GLU A 44 -4.75 -10.09 -3.22
C GLU A 44 -3.74 -10.85 -4.08
N LEU A 45 -2.65 -11.29 -3.46
CA LEU A 45 -1.70 -12.20 -4.09
C LEU A 45 -2.10 -13.65 -3.79
N ARG A 46 -1.80 -14.55 -4.74
CA ARG A 46 -2.01 -16.00 -4.54
C ARG A 46 -1.25 -16.51 -3.31
N ASP A 47 -0.12 -15.88 -3.03
CA ASP A 47 0.61 -16.04 -1.78
C ASP A 47 0.01 -15.10 -0.71
N ARG A 48 -0.92 -15.65 0.08
CA ARG A 48 -1.69 -14.91 1.10
C ARG A 48 -0.84 -14.46 2.29
N GLU A 49 0.41 -14.89 2.38
CA GLU A 49 1.29 -14.57 3.52
C GLU A 49 1.98 -13.21 3.37
N LEU A 50 2.19 -12.76 2.13
CA LEU A 50 2.89 -11.50 1.88
C LEU A 50 1.94 -10.30 1.90
N LEU A 51 2.11 -9.43 2.90
CA LEU A 51 1.45 -8.14 2.94
C LEU A 51 1.98 -7.24 1.82
N ARG A 52 1.15 -7.06 0.78
CA ARG A 52 1.49 -6.25 -0.39
C ARG A 52 0.39 -5.25 -0.72
N TRP A 53 0.77 -4.10 -1.24
CA TRP A 53 -0.14 -3.07 -1.72
C TRP A 53 0.26 -2.61 -3.11
N ARG A 54 -0.69 -2.43 -4.01
CA ARG A 54 -0.35 -1.89 -5.34
C ARG A 54 -0.12 -0.39 -5.25
N VAL A 55 0.98 0.09 -5.85
CA VAL A 55 1.35 1.51 -5.84
C VAL A 55 0.26 2.42 -6.39
N ASP A 56 -0.40 2.02 -7.49
CA ASP A 56 -1.48 2.81 -8.10
C ASP A 56 -2.66 2.99 -7.16
N VAL A 57 -3.12 1.90 -6.54
CA VAL A 57 -4.21 1.91 -5.55
C VAL A 57 -3.85 2.76 -4.33
N VAL A 58 -2.61 2.64 -3.83
CA VAL A 58 -2.12 3.43 -2.69
C VAL A 58 -2.14 4.91 -3.03
N ASN A 59 -1.64 5.30 -4.20
CA ASN A 59 -1.62 6.70 -4.64
C ASN A 59 -3.04 7.27 -4.75
N THR A 60 -3.98 6.55 -5.38
CA THR A 60 -5.39 6.97 -5.46
C THR A 60 -6.02 7.08 -4.08
N TRP A 61 -5.74 6.13 -3.19
CA TRP A 61 -6.27 6.15 -1.82
C TRP A 61 -5.75 7.35 -1.03
N VAL A 62 -4.45 7.67 -1.12
CA VAL A 62 -3.86 8.84 -0.44
C VAL A 62 -4.48 10.14 -0.95
N GLN A 63 -4.68 10.26 -2.26
CA GLN A 63 -5.33 11.43 -2.87
C GLN A 63 -6.80 11.57 -2.45
N THR A 64 -7.53 10.45 -2.34
CA THR A 64 -8.96 10.45 -1.99
C THR A 64 -9.20 10.70 -0.50
N THR A 65 -8.37 10.12 0.36
CA THR A 65 -8.59 10.12 1.81
C THR A 65 -7.97 11.34 2.49
N GLY A 66 -7.09 12.09 1.80
CA GLY A 66 -6.49 13.32 2.30
C GLY A 66 -5.77 13.13 3.64
N VAL A 67 -5.17 11.96 3.87
CA VAL A 67 -4.65 11.58 5.19
C VAL A 67 -3.44 12.47 5.55
N ALA A 68 -3.71 13.59 6.20
CA ALA A 68 -2.81 14.19 7.17
C ALA A 68 -2.91 13.32 8.43
N LEU A 69 -1.97 12.39 8.61
CA LEU A 69 -1.87 11.69 9.89
C LEU A 69 -1.46 12.72 10.96
N PRO A 70 -2.17 12.81 12.09
CA PRO A 70 -1.78 13.68 13.20
C PRO A 70 -0.43 13.25 13.79
#